data_AF-A0A812W3Y6-F1
#
_entry.id   AF-A0A812W3Y6-F1
#
_cell.length_a   1.000
_cell.length_b   1.000
_cell.length_c   1.000
_cell.angle_alpha   90.00
_cell.angle_beta   90.00
_cell.angle_gamma   90.00
#
_symmetry.space_group_name_H-M   'P 1'
#
loop_
_entity.id
_entity.type
_entity.pdbx_description
1 polymer ?
#
loop_
_entity_poly.entity_id
_entity_poly.type
_entity_poly.pdbx_seq_one_letter_code
_entity_poly.pdbx_strand_id
1 'polypeptide(L)'
;AWGQGIEEGMTMSGEFEFTMQASEKDCFGEMLSWHMLAAGVAPQSLDNRCLKFTDASGTEAMGSKQEIGKLLANPSSYPVRVSYFPHPAFKFVRPEAVPEVESTRTHLKFVQDAVAELDGNMDNVKHTHQRRTFERYLLYLEDHYYQTGDDLHDAMNWEDFLQRYPHLEFFFLLTKKTGPGLSKILRGEIDVLEYLFGG
;
A
#
# COMPACT_ATOMS: atom_id res chain seq x y z
N ALA A 1 -24.10 -16.37 -30.01
CA ALA A 1 -24.96 -15.29 -29.50
C ALA A 1 -24.07 -14.31 -28.75
N TRP A 2 -23.76 -13.17 -29.36
CA TRP A 2 -23.16 -12.03 -28.66
C TRP A 2 -24.31 -11.34 -27.94
N GLY A 3 -24.40 -11.52 -26.62
CA GLY A 3 -25.54 -11.06 -25.85
C GLY A 3 -25.88 -12.00 -24.70
N GLN A 4 -25.01 -12.03 -23.69
CA GLN A 4 -25.44 -12.21 -22.31
C GLN A 4 -24.68 -11.17 -21.49
N GLY A 5 -25.44 -10.37 -20.75
CA GLY A 5 -25.09 -9.03 -20.27
C GLY A 5 -23.77 -8.97 -19.51
N ILE A 6 -22.87 -8.11 -19.99
CA ILE A 6 -22.02 -7.36 -19.09
C ILE A 6 -22.99 -6.42 -18.38
N GLU A 7 -23.17 -6.57 -17.07
CA GLU A 7 -23.92 -5.58 -16.28
C GLU A 7 -23.36 -4.19 -16.59
N GLU A 8 -24.22 -3.20 -16.83
CA GLU A 8 -23.80 -1.80 -16.99
C GLU A 8 -23.11 -1.34 -15.70
N GLY A 9 -21.79 -1.43 -15.72
CA GLY A 9 -20.88 -0.94 -14.71
C GLY A 9 -19.66 -0.43 -15.43
N MET A 10 -19.16 0.72 -15.01
CA MET A 10 -17.89 1.33 -15.41
C MET A 10 -16.83 0.27 -15.71
N THR A 11 -15.98 0.51 -16.70
CA THR A 11 -14.78 -0.30 -16.88
C THR A 11 -14.00 -0.29 -15.56
N MET A 12 -14.13 -1.36 -14.77
CA MET A 12 -13.47 -1.55 -13.46
C MET A 12 -11.98 -1.81 -13.66
N SER A 13 -11.32 -1.07 -14.56
CA SER A 13 -9.88 -1.20 -14.82
C SER A 13 -9.10 -1.01 -13.52
N GLY A 14 -9.59 -0.14 -12.62
CA GLY A 14 -8.84 0.31 -11.45
C GLY A 14 -7.68 1.22 -11.84
N GLU A 15 -7.54 1.56 -13.12
CA GLU A 15 -6.46 2.37 -13.69
C GLU A 15 -7.07 3.44 -14.59
N PHE A 16 -6.48 4.64 -14.59
CA PHE A 16 -6.87 5.70 -15.52
C PHE A 16 -5.66 6.53 -15.95
N GLU A 17 -5.72 7.06 -17.17
CA GLU A 17 -4.78 8.04 -17.67
C GLU A 17 -5.53 9.09 -18.48
N PHE A 18 -5.22 10.36 -18.26
CA PHE A 18 -5.73 11.46 -19.06
C PHE A 18 -4.70 12.59 -19.16
N THR A 19 -4.86 13.44 -20.17
CA THR A 19 -4.02 14.61 -20.37
C THR A 19 -4.86 15.85 -20.18
N MET A 20 -4.35 16.79 -19.39
CA MET A 20 -4.99 18.07 -19.08
C MET A 20 -4.22 19.19 -19.77
N GLN A 21 -4.95 20.04 -20.48
CA GLN A 21 -4.46 21.26 -21.09
C GLN A 21 -4.47 22.43 -20.10
N ALA A 22 -3.71 23.49 -20.39
CA ALA A 22 -3.64 24.66 -19.52
C ALA A 22 -5.02 25.30 -19.28
N SER A 23 -5.89 25.31 -20.29
CA SER A 23 -7.26 25.82 -20.22
C SER A 23 -8.19 24.99 -19.34
N GLU A 24 -7.83 23.75 -19.05
CA GLU A 24 -8.67 22.79 -18.31
C GLU A 24 -8.31 22.72 -16.83
N LYS A 25 -7.31 23.51 -16.40
CA LYS A 25 -6.82 23.54 -15.02
C LYS A 25 -7.94 23.76 -14.00
N ASP A 26 -8.87 24.66 -14.28
CA ASP A 26 -9.97 24.98 -13.37
C ASP A 26 -10.99 23.83 -13.25
N CYS A 27 -11.02 22.93 -14.25
CA CYS A 27 -11.85 21.73 -14.28
C CYS A 27 -11.13 20.48 -13.73
N PHE A 28 -9.91 20.61 -13.21
CA PHE A 28 -9.09 19.47 -12.77
C PHE A 28 -9.83 18.53 -11.82
N GLY A 29 -10.51 19.08 -10.81
CA GLY A 29 -11.25 18.28 -9.83
C GLY A 29 -12.37 17.46 -10.45
N GLU A 30 -13.07 18.02 -11.45
CA GLU A 30 -14.14 17.34 -12.18
C GLU A 30 -13.57 16.27 -13.12
N MET A 31 -12.50 16.58 -13.85
CA MET A 31 -11.81 15.62 -14.73
C MET A 31 -11.31 14.42 -13.95
N LEU A 32 -10.60 14.66 -12.84
CA LEU A 32 -10.09 13.60 -11.97
C LEU A 32 -11.24 12.74 -11.44
N SER A 33 -12.31 13.36 -10.94
CA SER A 33 -13.48 12.64 -10.43
C SER A 33 -14.15 11.78 -11.50
N TRP A 34 -14.28 12.29 -12.73
CA TRP A 34 -14.85 11.54 -13.85
C TRP A 34 -14.00 10.35 -14.26
N HIS A 35 -12.68 10.52 -14.35
CA HIS A 35 -11.77 9.43 -14.70
C HIS A 35 -11.68 8.37 -13.60
N MET A 36 -11.70 8.79 -12.33
CA MET A 36 -11.80 7.88 -11.19
C MET A 36 -13.10 7.08 -11.23
N LEU A 37 -14.24 7.74 -11.45
CA LEU A 37 -15.54 7.09 -11.58
C LEU A 37 -15.51 6.10 -12.75
N ALA A 38 -15.06 6.50 -13.94
CA ALA A 38 -14.97 5.65 -15.12
C ALA A 38 -14.06 4.42 -14.93
N ALA A 39 -13.05 4.52 -14.07
CA ALA A 39 -12.15 3.41 -13.70
C ALA A 39 -12.63 2.58 -12.50
N GLY A 40 -13.75 2.95 -11.87
CA GLY A 40 -14.26 2.31 -10.66
C GLY A 40 -13.44 2.59 -9.39
N VAL A 41 -12.70 3.70 -9.33
CA VAL A 41 -11.88 4.08 -8.17
C VAL A 41 -12.65 5.08 -7.29
N ALA A 42 -12.93 4.70 -6.05
CA ALA A 42 -13.58 5.61 -5.10
C ALA A 42 -12.58 6.64 -4.54
N PRO A 43 -12.99 7.89 -4.25
CA PRO A 43 -12.10 8.91 -3.68
C PRO A 43 -11.33 8.47 -2.44
N GLN A 44 -11.98 7.72 -1.55
CA GLN A 44 -11.40 7.19 -0.32
C GLN A 44 -10.42 6.02 -0.53
N SER A 45 -10.51 5.34 -1.67
CA SER A 45 -9.61 4.21 -2.00
C SER A 45 -8.40 4.65 -2.83
N LEU A 46 -8.40 5.88 -3.37
CA LEU A 46 -7.31 6.41 -4.18
C LEU A 46 -5.99 6.44 -3.40
N ASP A 47 -5.00 5.68 -3.87
CA ASP A 47 -3.64 5.76 -3.33
C ASP A 47 -2.86 6.91 -3.97
N ASN A 48 -2.64 7.99 -3.21
CA ASN A 48 -1.88 9.15 -3.66
C ASN A 48 -0.43 8.81 -4.06
N ARG A 49 0.12 7.69 -3.57
CA ARG A 49 1.44 7.18 -3.96
C ARG A 49 1.47 6.67 -5.40
N CYS A 50 0.31 6.35 -5.98
CA CYS A 50 0.16 5.82 -7.32
C CYS A 50 -0.38 6.87 -8.32
N LEU A 51 -0.80 8.05 -7.82
CA LEU A 51 -1.27 9.15 -8.65
C LEU A 51 -0.10 10.02 -9.09
N LYS A 52 0.18 10.00 -10.39
CA LYS A 52 1.36 10.60 -11.00
C LYS A 52 0.97 11.73 -11.96
N PHE A 53 1.68 12.84 -11.85
CA PHE A 53 1.58 13.99 -12.73
C PHE A 53 2.88 14.11 -13.52
N THR A 54 2.81 14.03 -14.85
CA THR A 54 3.94 14.23 -15.75
C THR A 54 3.72 15.52 -16.52
N ASP A 55 4.65 16.46 -16.44
CA ASP A 55 4.57 17.69 -17.22
C ASP A 55 4.99 17.49 -18.70
N ALA A 56 4.84 18.52 -19.51
CA ALA A 56 5.20 18.50 -20.94
C ALA A 56 6.69 18.23 -21.21
N SER A 57 7.56 18.48 -20.22
CA SER A 57 9.00 18.21 -20.31
C SER A 57 9.37 16.79 -19.87
N GLY A 58 8.41 16.02 -19.35
CA GLY A 58 8.62 14.69 -18.80
C GLY A 58 8.99 14.67 -17.31
N THR A 59 8.91 15.81 -16.61
CA THR A 59 9.16 15.89 -15.17
C THR A 59 7.96 15.35 -14.40
N GLU A 60 8.22 14.53 -13.38
CA GLU A 60 7.19 13.77 -12.67
C GLU A 60 7.03 14.27 -11.23
N ALA A 61 5.78 14.37 -10.76
CA ALA A 61 5.42 14.64 -9.38
C ALA A 61 4.41 13.60 -8.88
N MET A 62 4.62 13.05 -7.69
CA MET A 62 3.83 11.96 -7.11
C MET A 62 3.83 12.04 -5.59
N GLY A 63 2.71 11.75 -4.93
CA GLY A 63 2.61 11.70 -3.46
C GLY A 63 2.73 13.04 -2.71
N SER A 64 3.31 14.09 -3.30
CA SER A 64 3.50 15.41 -2.68
C SER A 64 2.50 16.45 -3.21
N LYS A 65 1.55 16.86 -2.37
CA LYS A 65 0.59 17.93 -2.70
C LYS A 65 1.29 19.24 -3.08
N GLN A 66 2.43 19.54 -2.47
CA GLN A 66 3.18 20.77 -2.75
C GLN A 66 3.84 20.73 -4.12
N GLU A 67 4.46 19.60 -4.49
CA GLU A 67 5.11 19.46 -5.80
C GLU A 67 4.09 19.41 -6.93
N ILE A 68 3.01 18.65 -6.75
CA ILE A 68 1.88 18.63 -7.68
C ILE A 68 1.30 20.03 -7.84
N GLY A 69 1.11 20.76 -6.73
CA GLY A 69 0.63 22.14 -6.76
C GLY A 69 1.55 23.09 -7.53
N LYS A 70 2.88 22.97 -7.37
CA LYS A 70 3.86 23.76 -8.12
C LYS A 70 3.82 23.45 -9.62
N LEU A 71 3.71 22.17 -9.98
CA LEU A 71 3.62 21.72 -11.37
C LEU A 71 2.34 22.27 -12.02
N LEU A 72 1.18 22.13 -11.37
CA LEU A 72 -0.10 22.67 -11.86
C LEU A 72 -0.15 24.20 -11.87
N ALA A 73 0.63 24.88 -11.02
CA ALA A 73 0.74 26.33 -11.03
C ALA A 73 1.53 26.87 -12.23
N ASN A 74 2.43 26.08 -12.81
CA ASN A 74 3.32 26.51 -13.88
C ASN A 74 2.67 26.34 -15.27
N PRO A 75 2.42 27.43 -16.04
CA PRO A 75 1.87 27.33 -17.38
C PRO A 75 2.74 26.51 -18.35
N SER A 76 4.06 26.50 -18.17
CA SER A 76 4.96 25.74 -19.05
C SER A 76 4.96 24.24 -18.78
N SER A 77 4.31 23.78 -17.70
CA SER A 77 4.17 22.36 -17.41
C SER A 77 3.08 21.69 -18.24
N TYR A 78 2.23 22.47 -18.93
CA TYR A 78 1.14 21.94 -19.75
C TYR A 78 1.58 21.57 -21.16
N PRO A 79 1.01 20.51 -21.78
CA PRO A 79 -0.01 19.62 -21.22
C PRO A 79 0.53 18.73 -20.08
N VAL A 80 -0.28 18.53 -19.05
CA VAL A 80 0.05 17.67 -17.90
C VAL A 80 -0.67 16.34 -18.06
N ARG A 81 0.09 15.24 -18.11
CA ARG A 81 -0.47 13.89 -18.08
C ARG A 81 -0.69 13.45 -16.64
N VAL A 82 -1.91 13.04 -16.32
CA VAL A 82 -2.29 12.48 -15.02
C VAL A 82 -2.55 10.99 -15.21
N SER A 83 -1.84 10.17 -14.47
CA SER A 83 -1.99 8.70 -14.53
C SER A 83 -2.14 8.12 -13.14
N TYR A 84 -3.00 7.12 -13.01
CA TYR A 84 -3.14 6.28 -11.84
C TYR A 84 -3.06 4.82 -12.27
N PHE A 85 -2.01 4.16 -11.83
CA PHE A 85 -1.83 2.72 -11.95
C PHE A 85 -1.68 2.18 -10.54
N PRO A 86 -2.62 1.36 -10.04
CA PRO A 86 -2.56 0.84 -8.69
C PRO A 86 -1.29 0.00 -8.53
N HIS A 87 -0.80 -0.09 -7.29
CA HIS A 87 0.32 -0.97 -6.98
C HIS A 87 0.05 -2.39 -7.55
N PRO A 88 1.05 -3.08 -8.13
CA PRO A 88 0.86 -4.43 -8.68
C PRO A 88 0.15 -5.39 -7.71
N ALA A 89 0.40 -5.26 -6.40
CA ALA A 89 -0.26 -6.05 -5.36
C ALA A 89 -1.80 -5.86 -5.30
N PHE A 90 -2.32 -4.77 -5.86
CA PHE A 90 -3.76 -4.47 -5.95
C PHE A 90 -4.31 -4.63 -7.36
N LYS A 91 -3.49 -5.07 -8.31
CA LYS A 91 -3.95 -5.26 -9.68
C LYS A 91 -5.08 -6.30 -9.68
N PHE A 92 -6.23 -5.92 -10.22
CA PHE A 92 -7.48 -6.70 -10.23
C PHE A 92 -8.14 -6.91 -8.86
N VAL A 93 -7.64 -6.27 -7.80
CA VAL A 93 -8.31 -6.23 -6.50
C VAL A 93 -9.41 -5.18 -6.56
N ARG A 94 -10.61 -5.54 -6.14
CA ARG A 94 -11.71 -4.57 -6.04
C ARG A 94 -11.35 -3.52 -4.98
N PRO A 95 -11.68 -2.23 -5.18
CA PRO A 95 -11.34 -1.18 -4.23
C PRO A 95 -11.73 -1.47 -2.78
N GLU A 96 -12.83 -2.18 -2.55
CA GLU A 96 -13.33 -2.55 -1.22
C GLU A 96 -12.47 -3.62 -0.53
N ALA A 97 -11.75 -4.43 -1.30
CA ALA A 97 -10.85 -5.47 -0.80
C ALA A 97 -9.41 -4.97 -0.61
N VAL A 98 -9.07 -3.79 -1.15
CA VAL A 98 -7.74 -3.17 -0.98
C VAL A 98 -7.33 -3.03 0.49
N PRO A 99 -8.19 -2.60 1.44
CA PRO A 99 -7.81 -2.50 2.85
C PRO A 99 -7.41 -3.86 3.45
N GLU A 100 -8.08 -4.95 3.04
CA GLU A 100 -7.75 -6.29 3.52
C GLU A 100 -6.39 -6.76 2.98
N VAL A 101 -6.15 -6.58 1.69
CA VAL A 101 -4.85 -6.92 1.06
C VAL A 101 -3.72 -6.07 1.67
N GLU A 102 -3.91 -4.75 1.78
CA GLU A 102 -2.89 -3.86 2.36
C GLU A 102 -2.68 -4.15 3.85
N SER A 103 -3.72 -4.63 4.58
CA SER A 103 -3.54 -5.03 5.97
C SER A 103 -2.60 -6.24 6.11
N THR A 104 -2.73 -7.21 5.20
CA THR A 104 -1.84 -8.37 5.11
C THR A 104 -0.43 -7.96 4.76
N ARG A 105 -0.26 -7.08 3.75
CA ARG A 105 1.05 -6.53 3.37
C ARG A 105 1.72 -5.78 4.52
N THR A 106 0.95 -4.95 5.23
CA THR A 106 1.41 -4.21 6.42
C THR A 106 1.87 -5.17 7.53
N HIS A 107 1.13 -6.25 7.78
CA HIS A 107 1.52 -7.26 8.76
C HIS A 107 2.79 -8.04 8.34
N LEU A 108 2.90 -8.42 7.07
CA LEU A 108 4.08 -9.14 6.57
C LEU A 108 5.32 -8.24 6.51
N LYS A 109 5.17 -6.95 6.18
CA LYS A 109 6.26 -5.97 6.27
C LYS A 109 6.84 -5.93 7.67
N PHE A 110 5.96 -5.90 8.66
CA PHE A 110 6.36 -5.93 10.05
C PHE A 110 7.20 -7.18 10.40
N VAL A 111 6.81 -8.35 9.88
CA VAL A 111 7.58 -9.59 10.02
C VAL A 111 8.91 -9.50 9.27
N GLN A 112 8.91 -8.96 8.05
CA GLN A 112 10.11 -8.77 7.23
C GLN A 112 11.14 -7.89 7.93
N ASP A 113 10.72 -6.77 8.53
CA ASP A 113 11.60 -5.87 9.26
C ASP A 113 12.23 -6.57 10.48
N ALA A 114 11.43 -7.32 11.25
CA ALA A 114 11.92 -8.08 12.40
C ALA A 114 12.89 -9.22 12.02
N VAL A 115 12.65 -9.87 10.88
CA VAL A 115 13.53 -10.90 10.33
C VAL A 115 14.83 -10.29 9.81
N ALA A 116 14.77 -9.13 9.18
CA ALA A 116 15.94 -8.39 8.70
C ALA A 116 16.86 -7.97 9.85
N GLU A 117 16.31 -7.55 10.99
CA GLU A 117 17.10 -7.29 12.20
C GLU A 117 17.79 -8.53 12.78
N LEU A 118 17.40 -9.74 12.36
CA LEU A 118 18.01 -11.01 12.73
C LEU A 118 18.87 -11.60 11.61
N ASP A 119 19.16 -10.82 10.56
CA ASP A 119 19.89 -11.22 9.36
C ASP A 119 19.28 -12.45 8.66
N GLY A 120 17.98 -12.71 8.86
CA GLY A 120 17.33 -13.93 8.37
C GLY A 120 17.89 -15.22 8.96
N ASN A 121 18.71 -15.16 10.02
CA ASN A 121 19.45 -16.29 10.53
C ASN A 121 18.84 -16.85 11.81
N MET A 122 18.43 -18.13 11.76
CA MET A 122 17.84 -18.85 12.88
C MET A 122 18.79 -19.01 14.08
N ASP A 123 20.11 -18.93 13.89
CA ASP A 123 21.08 -18.98 14.98
C ASP A 123 21.01 -17.76 15.90
N ASN A 124 20.49 -16.63 15.39
CA ASN A 124 20.24 -15.41 16.17
C ASN A 124 18.99 -15.51 17.07
N VAL A 125 18.26 -16.63 17.02
CA VAL A 125 17.04 -16.87 17.80
C VAL A 125 17.36 -17.86 18.92
N LYS A 126 17.18 -17.44 20.17
CA LYS A 126 17.71 -18.16 21.34
C LYS A 126 16.90 -19.38 21.76
N HIS A 127 15.58 -19.26 21.84
CA HIS A 127 14.73 -20.33 22.38
C HIS A 127 14.08 -21.18 21.28
N THR A 128 13.99 -22.50 21.49
CA THR A 128 13.44 -23.45 20.50
C THR A 128 12.02 -23.11 20.04
N HIS A 129 11.17 -22.64 20.95
CA HIS A 129 9.80 -22.26 20.58
C HIS A 129 9.76 -20.98 19.73
N GLN A 130 10.68 -20.04 19.96
CA GLN A 130 10.85 -18.84 19.13
C GLN A 130 11.46 -19.18 17.76
N ARG A 131 12.38 -20.16 17.69
CA ARG A 131 12.95 -20.66 16.42
C ARG A 131 11.87 -21.19 15.49
N ARG A 132 10.92 -21.96 16.02
CA ARG A 132 9.77 -22.46 15.23
C ARG A 132 8.89 -21.32 14.71
N THR A 133 8.69 -20.27 15.51
CA THR A 133 7.95 -19.08 15.07
C THR A 133 8.72 -18.33 13.98
N PHE A 134 10.03 -18.14 14.16
CA PHE A 134 10.91 -17.50 13.18
C PHE A 134 10.95 -18.24 11.85
N GLU A 135 11.07 -19.57 11.88
CA GLU A 135 11.01 -20.42 10.69
C GLU A 135 9.68 -20.26 9.93
N ARG A 136 8.55 -20.21 10.66
CA ARG A 136 7.24 -19.93 10.03
C ARG A 136 7.18 -18.55 9.39
N TYR A 137 7.79 -17.54 10.01
CA TYR A 137 7.87 -16.21 9.43
C TYR A 137 8.67 -16.18 8.14
N LEU A 138 9.83 -16.86 8.10
CA LEU A 138 10.59 -17.02 6.85
C LEU A 138 9.75 -17.68 5.76
N LEU A 139 9.03 -18.76 6.10
CA LEU A 139 8.14 -19.45 5.16
C LEU A 139 6.99 -18.57 4.66
N TYR A 140 6.37 -17.76 5.53
CA TYR A 140 5.29 -16.85 5.13
C TYR A 140 5.79 -15.76 4.18
N LEU A 141 6.99 -15.21 4.41
CA LEU A 141 7.58 -14.22 3.52
C LEU A 141 7.95 -14.83 2.16
N GLU A 142 8.54 -16.03 2.15
CA GLU A 142 8.89 -16.75 0.93
C GLU A 142 7.63 -17.11 0.11
N ASP A 143 6.62 -17.68 0.76
CA ASP A 143 5.36 -18.07 0.12
C ASP A 143 4.61 -16.85 -0.44
N HIS A 144 4.58 -15.74 0.30
CA HIS A 144 3.99 -14.50 -0.18
C HIS A 144 4.68 -14.03 -1.47
N TYR A 145 6.00 -13.86 -1.44
CA TYR A 145 6.76 -13.42 -2.61
C TYR A 145 6.58 -14.37 -3.80
N TYR A 146 6.60 -15.68 -3.56
CA TYR A 146 6.41 -16.68 -4.61
C TYR A 146 5.03 -16.56 -5.29
N GLN A 147 3.97 -16.27 -4.52
CA GLN A 147 2.60 -16.17 -5.03
C GLN A 147 2.31 -14.84 -5.73
N THR A 148 2.85 -13.73 -5.21
CA THR A 148 2.43 -12.38 -5.60
C THR A 148 3.51 -11.59 -6.34
N GLY A 149 4.78 -11.97 -6.19
CA GLY A 149 5.93 -11.18 -6.62
C GLY A 149 6.15 -9.88 -5.82
N ASP A 150 5.45 -9.71 -4.71
CA ASP A 150 5.48 -8.51 -3.85
C ASP A 150 6.55 -8.68 -2.75
N ASP A 151 7.53 -7.78 -2.75
CA ASP A 151 8.65 -7.80 -1.80
C ASP A 151 8.41 -6.94 -0.55
N LEU A 152 7.22 -6.33 -0.43
CA LEU A 152 6.75 -5.58 0.74
C LEU A 152 7.57 -4.32 1.10
N HIS A 153 8.55 -3.93 0.28
CA HIS A 153 9.37 -2.75 0.57
C HIS A 153 8.55 -1.46 0.55
N ASP A 154 7.55 -1.37 -0.32
CA ASP A 154 6.63 -0.25 -0.49
C ASP A 154 5.36 -0.32 0.39
N ALA A 155 5.13 -1.44 1.07
CA ALA A 155 3.95 -1.62 1.92
C ALA A 155 3.92 -0.56 3.04
N MET A 156 2.72 -0.14 3.44
CA MET A 156 2.54 0.85 4.51
C MET A 156 3.11 0.35 5.84
N ASN A 157 3.56 1.28 6.68
CA ASN A 157 3.69 1.00 8.12
C ASN A 157 2.30 1.04 8.78
N TRP A 158 2.21 0.55 10.02
CA TRP A 158 0.93 0.46 10.70
C TRP A 158 0.35 1.84 11.04
N GLU A 159 1.18 2.84 11.34
CA GLU A 159 0.73 4.20 11.64
C GLU A 159 -0.04 4.79 10.44
N ASP A 160 0.57 4.72 9.25
CA ASP A 160 0.00 5.19 7.99
C ASP A 160 -1.26 4.39 7.62
N PHE A 161 -1.23 3.07 7.84
CA PHE A 161 -2.39 2.21 7.60
C PHE A 161 -3.57 2.61 8.48
N LEU A 162 -3.36 2.80 9.80
CA LEU A 162 -4.44 3.17 10.73
C LEU A 162 -4.94 4.59 10.51
N GLN A 163 -4.09 5.52 10.09
CA GLN A 163 -4.52 6.85 9.69
C GLN A 163 -5.47 6.79 8.49
N ARG A 164 -5.22 5.87 7.55
CA ARG A 164 -6.04 5.68 6.35
C ARG A 164 -7.30 4.83 6.59
N TYR A 165 -7.20 3.81 7.44
CA TYR A 165 -8.25 2.84 7.72
C TYR A 165 -8.49 2.67 9.25
N PRO A 166 -8.94 3.72 9.95
CA PRO A 166 -9.02 3.70 11.42
C PRO A 166 -10.00 2.64 11.97
N HIS A 167 -11.03 2.30 11.20
CA HIS A 167 -12.01 1.26 11.55
C HIS A 167 -11.42 -0.17 11.57
N LEU A 168 -10.20 -0.35 11.03
CA LEU A 168 -9.49 -1.63 10.99
C LEU A 168 -8.42 -1.76 12.08
N GLU A 169 -8.38 -0.87 13.07
CA GLU A 169 -7.39 -0.94 14.16
C GLU A 169 -7.38 -2.27 14.90
N PHE A 170 -8.55 -2.91 15.04
CA PHE A 170 -8.67 -4.20 15.71
C PHE A 170 -7.75 -5.29 15.10
N PHE A 171 -7.52 -5.26 13.78
CA PHE A 171 -6.65 -6.23 13.09
C PHE A 171 -5.19 -6.15 13.53
N PHE A 172 -4.76 -4.99 14.04
CA PHE A 172 -3.38 -4.73 14.43
C PHE A 172 -3.16 -4.74 15.95
N LEU A 173 -4.16 -5.04 16.78
CA LEU A 173 -4.01 -4.93 18.25
C LEU A 173 -2.83 -5.70 18.81
N LEU A 174 -2.62 -6.94 18.35
CA LEU A 174 -1.49 -7.76 18.80
C LEU A 174 -0.17 -7.23 18.22
N THR A 175 -0.14 -6.97 16.91
CA THR A 175 1.03 -6.45 16.19
C THR A 175 1.47 -5.08 16.72
N LYS A 176 0.55 -4.21 17.13
CA LYS A 176 0.84 -2.90 17.71
C LYS A 176 1.54 -3.04 19.07
N LYS A 177 1.18 -4.07 19.83
CA LYS A 177 1.82 -4.36 21.12
C LYS A 177 3.18 -5.01 20.92
N THR A 178 3.23 -6.16 20.25
CA THR A 178 4.46 -6.96 20.17
C THR A 178 5.41 -6.49 19.08
N GLY A 179 4.92 -5.68 18.15
CA GLY A 179 5.61 -5.43 16.90
C GLY A 179 6.94 -4.71 17.05
N PRO A 180 6.96 -3.49 17.63
CA PRO A 180 8.21 -2.75 17.83
C PRO A 180 9.31 -3.50 18.61
N GLY A 181 8.95 -4.59 19.30
CA GLY A 181 9.88 -5.45 20.03
C GLY A 181 10.04 -6.86 19.47
N LEU A 182 9.44 -7.24 18.34
CA LEU A 182 9.41 -8.64 17.89
C LEU A 182 10.81 -9.20 17.68
N SER A 183 11.74 -8.45 17.09
CA SER A 183 13.13 -8.89 16.92
C SER A 183 13.77 -9.23 18.27
N LYS A 184 13.60 -8.38 19.28
CA LYS A 184 14.08 -8.60 20.66
C LYS A 184 13.40 -9.79 21.34
N ILE A 185 12.09 -9.94 21.14
CA ILE A 185 11.33 -11.11 21.61
C ILE A 185 11.90 -12.38 20.99
N LEU A 186 12.13 -12.40 19.68
CA LEU A 186 12.70 -13.55 18.95
C LEU A 186 14.16 -13.83 19.38
N ARG A 187 14.96 -12.82 19.71
CA ARG A 187 16.29 -13.02 20.32
C ARG A 187 16.22 -13.61 21.73
N GLY A 188 15.04 -13.62 22.36
CA GLY A 188 14.88 -13.97 23.76
C GLY A 188 15.52 -12.95 24.71
N GLU A 189 15.62 -11.70 24.27
CA GLU A 189 16.06 -10.57 25.10
C GLU A 189 14.93 -10.04 25.99
N ILE A 190 13.68 -10.29 25.59
CA ILE A 190 12.47 -9.81 26.26
C ILE A 190 11.41 -10.92 26.27
N ASP A 191 10.64 -11.04 27.35
CA ASP A 191 9.48 -11.95 27.43
C ASP A 191 8.27 -11.33 26.71
N VAL A 192 7.62 -12.12 25.84
CA VAL A 192 6.39 -11.68 25.16
C VAL A 192 5.27 -11.35 26.15
N LEU A 193 5.23 -12.01 27.31
CA LEU A 193 4.22 -11.75 28.34
C LEU A 193 4.43 -10.39 29.02
N GLU A 194 5.68 -9.95 29.18
CA GLU A 194 6.01 -8.61 29.66
C GLU A 194 5.48 -7.55 28.70
N TYR A 195 5.53 -7.79 27.39
CA TYR A 195 4.97 -6.85 26.40
C TYR A 195 3.44 -6.89 26.29
N LEU A 196 2.84 -8.06 26.49
CA LEU A 196 1.38 -8.22 26.38
C LEU A 196 0.63 -7.72 27.62
N PHE A 197 1.23 -7.88 28.80
CA PHE A 197 0.60 -7.67 30.10
C PHE A 197 1.39 -6.78 31.07
N GLY A 198 2.65 -6.45 30.77
CA GLY A 198 3.47 -5.53 31.55
C GLY A 198 3.24 -4.08 31.10
N GLY A 199 2.11 -3.52 31.55
CA GLY A 199 1.70 -2.13 31.32
C GLY A 199 0.42 -1.82 32.06
#